data_AF-A0A565BJ71-F1
#
_entry.id   AF-A0A565BJ71-F1
#
_cell.length_a   1.000
_cell.length_b   1.000
_cell.length_c   1.000
_cell.angle_alpha   90.00
_cell.angle_beta   90.00
_cell.angle_gamma   90.00
#
_symmetry.space_group_name_H-M   'P 1'
#
loop_
_entity.id
_entity.type
_entity.pdbx_description
1 polymer ?
#
loop_
_entity_poly.entity_id
_entity_poly.type
_entity_poly.pdbx_seq_one_letter_code
_entity_poly.pdbx_strand_id
1 'polypeptide(L)'
;MEIITKAITAAKEWQYAQTLSHNPQASEDQTHSPQTPPQSVTCYVDAAWQANSRCCGLGILFHLDGIKAEHSANRTRLLGSGR
;
A
#
# COMPACT_ATOMS: atom_id res chain seq x y z
N MET A 1 -29.06 -0.44 -26.31
CA MET A 1 -28.66 -1.74 -25.74
C MET A 1 -27.14 -1.89 -25.62
N GLU A 2 -26.34 -1.39 -26.56
CA GLU A 2 -24.87 -1.53 -26.55
C GLU A 2 -24.16 -1.08 -25.25
N ILE A 3 -24.60 0.03 -24.64
CA ILE A 3 -23.99 0.57 -23.41
C ILE A 3 -24.18 -0.39 -22.23
N ILE A 4 -25.36 -1.00 -22.12
CA ILE A 4 -25.68 -1.95 -21.05
C ILE A 4 -24.82 -3.20 -21.22
N THR A 5 -24.69 -3.70 -22.45
CA THR A 5 -23.85 -4.85 -22.75
C THR A 5 -22.38 -4.59 -22.42
N LYS A 6 -21.84 -3.42 -22.80
CA LYS A 6 -20.46 -3.02 -22.49
C LYS A 6 -20.21 -2.90 -20.98
N ALA A 7 -21.15 -2.31 -20.24
CA ALA A 7 -21.05 -2.19 -18.79
C ALA A 7 -21.06 -3.57 -18.10
N ILE A 8 -21.92 -4.48 -18.53
CA ILE A 8 -21.98 -5.85 -18.01
C ILE A 8 -20.69 -6.60 -18.31
N THR A 9 -20.14 -6.47 -19.52
CA THR A 9 -18.87 -7.11 -19.90
C THR A 9 -17.71 -6.59 -19.04
N ALA A 10 -17.56 -5.27 -18.92
CA ALA A 10 -16.51 -4.67 -18.11
C ALA A 10 -16.60 -5.08 -16.62
N ALA A 11 -17.81 -5.15 -16.06
CA ALA A 11 -18.03 -5.60 -14.69
C ALA A 11 -17.60 -7.07 -14.48
N LYS A 12 -17.88 -7.95 -15.46
CA LYS A 12 -17.47 -9.36 -15.42
C LYS A 12 -15.96 -9.52 -15.53
N GLU A 13 -15.33 -8.77 -16.43
CA GLU A 13 -13.87 -8.78 -16.62
C GLU A 13 -13.16 -8.30 -15.35
N TRP A 14 -13.68 -7.24 -14.72
CA TRP A 14 -13.15 -6.74 -13.46
C TRP A 14 -13.26 -7.77 -12.33
N GLN A 15 -14.40 -8.45 -12.20
CA GLN A 15 -14.60 -9.50 -11.19
C GLN A 15 -13.66 -10.70 -11.42
N TYR A 16 -13.43 -11.11 -12.67
CA TYR A 16 -12.51 -12.20 -13.00
C TYR A 16 -11.06 -11.87 -12.63
N ALA A 17 -10.62 -10.63 -12.88
CA ALA A 17 -9.28 -10.17 -12.52
C ALA A 17 -9.02 -10.23 -10.99
N GLN A 18 -10.06 -10.07 -10.16
CA GLN A 18 -9.93 -10.21 -8.70
C GLN A 18 -9.73 -11.67 -8.26
N THR A 19 -10.32 -12.63 -8.95
CA THR A 19 -10.20 -14.06 -8.59
C THR A 19 -8.81 -14.66 -8.87
N LEU A 20 -8.01 -14.04 -9.74
CA LEU A 20 -6.62 -14.46 -9.98
C LEU A 20 -5.63 -14.05 -8.88
N SER A 21 -6.03 -13.20 -7.92
CA SER A 21 -5.12 -12.66 -6.90
C SER A 21 -5.13 -13.40 -5.55
N HIS A 22 -5.59 -14.65 -5.47
CA HIS A 22 -5.56 -15.37 -4.19
C HIS A 22 -5.08 -16.82 -4.27
N ASN A 23 -3.77 -17.01 -4.01
CA ASN A 23 -3.26 -18.07 -3.14
C ASN A 23 -1.79 -17.80 -2.76
N PRO A 24 -1.48 -17.14 -1.61
CA PRO A 24 -0.18 -17.34 -1.00
C PRO A 24 -0.16 -18.75 -0.42
N GLN A 25 0.43 -19.68 -1.19
CA GLN A 25 0.66 -21.06 -0.78
C GLN A 25 1.32 -21.09 0.61
N ALA A 26 0.60 -21.61 1.61
CA ALA A 26 1.16 -21.89 2.93
C ALA A 26 2.36 -22.83 2.75
N SER A 27 3.56 -22.32 3.01
CA SER A 27 4.82 -23.06 2.95
C SER A 27 5.42 -23.06 4.34
N GLU A 28 5.28 -24.22 5.00
CA GLU A 28 6.13 -24.84 6.03
C GLU A 28 6.88 -23.96 7.04
N ASP A 29 6.67 -24.29 8.32
CA ASP A 29 7.39 -23.79 9.51
C ASP A 29 8.92 -23.78 9.29
N GLN A 30 9.45 -22.59 8.98
CA GLN A 30 10.86 -22.29 9.16
C GLN A 30 10.97 -21.29 10.31
N THR A 31 11.70 -21.69 11.35
CA THR A 31 12.00 -20.86 12.51
C THR A 31 12.87 -19.69 12.07
N HIS A 32 12.24 -18.62 11.60
CA HIS A 32 12.93 -17.38 11.24
C HIS A 32 13.27 -16.61 12.52
N SER A 33 14.56 -16.34 12.73
CA SER A 33 15.05 -15.27 13.60
C SER A 33 14.22 -14.00 13.37
N PRO A 34 13.95 -13.17 14.39
CA PRO A 34 13.13 -11.96 14.24
C PRO A 34 13.83 -10.99 13.28
N GLN A 35 13.53 -11.11 11.99
CA GLN A 35 13.83 -10.10 11.01
C GLN A 35 13.00 -8.89 11.41
N THR A 36 13.66 -7.74 11.53
CA THR A 36 12.99 -6.43 11.55
C THR A 36 11.91 -6.48 10.48
N PRO A 37 10.63 -6.24 10.82
CA PRO A 37 9.56 -6.40 9.85
C PRO A 37 9.93 -5.57 8.62
N PRO A 38 9.88 -6.15 7.41
CA PRO A 38 10.16 -5.39 6.19
C PRO A 38 9.28 -4.14 6.23
N GLN A 39 9.84 -3.00 5.84
CA GLN A 39 9.09 -1.75 5.72
C GLN A 39 7.85 -2.03 4.88
N SER A 40 6.69 -2.19 5.52
CA SER A 40 5.47 -2.55 4.83
C SER A 40 4.81 -1.26 4.37
N VAL A 41 4.51 -1.20 3.08
CA VAL A 41 3.76 -0.08 2.50
C VAL A 41 2.36 -0.59 2.23
N THR A 42 1.39 -0.09 2.98
CA THR A 42 -0.02 -0.32 2.69
C THR A 42 -0.49 0.72 1.69
N CYS A 43 -1.02 0.28 0.55
CA CYS A 43 -1.54 1.14 -0.51
C CYS A 43 -3.07 1.05 -0.54
N TYR A 44 -3.73 2.18 -0.35
CA TYR A 44 -5.18 2.32 -0.50
C TYR A 44 -5.46 2.97 -1.85
N VAL A 45 -6.23 2.29 -2.68
CA VAL A 45 -6.61 2.76 -4.02
C VAL A 45 -8.13 2.82 -4.08
N ASP A 46 -8.66 3.96 -4.50
CA ASP A 46 -10.09 4.14 -4.72
C ASP A 46 -10.34 4.88 -6.04
N ALA A 47 -11.43 4.55 -6.72
CA ALA A 47 -11.79 5.13 -8.01
C ALA A 47 -13.25 5.58 -8.01
N ALA A 48 -13.48 6.77 -8.57
CA ALA A 48 -14.81 7.35 -8.70
C ALA A 48 -15.16 7.60 -10.18
N TRP A 49 -16.41 7.34 -10.54
CA TRP A 49 -16.95 7.64 -11.87
C TRP A 49 -18.19 8.53 -11.77
N GLN A 50 -18.21 9.59 -12.57
CA GLN A 50 -19.36 10.48 -12.70
C GLN A 50 -19.94 10.37 -14.12
N ALA A 51 -21.05 9.63 -14.25
CA ALA A 51 -21.65 9.31 -15.55
C ALA A 51 -22.13 10.54 -16.33
N ASN A 52 -22.68 11.54 -15.64
CA ASN A 52 -23.26 12.74 -16.27
C ASN A 52 -22.21 13.61 -16.95
N SER A 53 -21.06 13.81 -16.30
CA SER A 53 -19.92 14.54 -16.84
C SER A 53 -18.99 13.66 -17.67
N ARG A 54 -19.17 12.34 -17.61
CA ARG A 54 -18.26 11.33 -18.18
C ARG A 54 -16.83 11.46 -17.67
N CYS A 55 -16.67 11.92 -16.43
CA CYS A 55 -15.37 12.08 -15.79
C CYS A 55 -15.10 10.92 -14.82
N CYS A 56 -13.84 10.48 -14.75
CA CYS A 56 -13.33 9.56 -13.73
C CYS A 56 -12.29 10.26 -12.85
N GLY A 57 -12.13 9.77 -11.63
CA GLY A 57 -11.03 10.11 -10.73
C GLY A 57 -10.45 8.87 -10.10
N LEU A 58 -9.14 8.91 -9.78
CA LEU A 58 -8.42 7.87 -9.05
C LEU A 58 -7.67 8.51 -7.89
N GLY A 59 -7.87 7.98 -6.68
CA GLY A 59 -7.14 8.36 -5.48
C GLY A 59 -6.24 7.23 -5.02
N ILE A 60 -4.98 7.56 -4.69
CA ILE A 60 -4.01 6.60 -4.15
C ILE A 60 -3.41 7.19 -2.87
N LEU A 61 -3.43 6.43 -1.77
CA LEU A 61 -2.82 6.79 -0.50
C LEU A 61 -1.84 5.70 -0.05
N PHE A 62 -0.61 6.09 0.23
CA PHE A 62 0.43 5.20 0.74
C PHE A 62 0.60 5.41 2.24
N HIS A 63 0.57 4.32 3.00
CA HIS A 63 0.88 4.28 4.42
C HIS A 63 2.14 3.44 4.62
N LEU A 64 3.19 4.04 5.18
CA LEU A 64 4.46 3.38 5.43
C LEU A 64 4.55 3.00 6.91
N ASP A 65 4.55 1.71 7.19
CA ASP A 65 4.81 1.21 8.53
C ASP A 65 6.32 1.06 8.76
N GLY A 66 6.82 1.58 9.87
CA GLY A 66 8.21 1.32 10.32
C GLY A 66 9.17 2.52 10.37
N ILE A 67 8.72 3.76 10.18
CA ILE A 67 9.55 4.92 10.57
C ILE A 67 9.46 5.10 12.09
N LYS A 68 10.24 4.29 12.84
CA LYS A 68 10.67 4.73 14.16
C LYS A 68 11.67 5.84 13.93
N ALA A 69 11.29 7.08 14.24
CA ALA A 69 12.23 8.17 14.29
C ALA A 69 13.35 7.78 15.27
N GLU A 70 14.54 7.47 14.76
CA GLU A 70 15.71 7.34 15.60
C GLU A 70 16.01 8.73 16.14
N HIS A 71 15.57 8.99 17.37
CA HIS A 71 16.03 10.13 18.15
C HIS A 71 17.50 9.87 18.48
N SER A 72 18.39 10.24 17.55
CA SER A 72 19.83 10.29 17.81
C SER A 72 20.08 11.43 18.80
N ALA A 73 19.96 11.10 20.09
CA ALA A 73 20.33 11.96 21.20
C ALA A 73 21.86 12.09 21.26
N ASN A 74 22.45 12.80 20.30
CA ASN A 74 23.84 13.26 20.41
C ASN A 74 23.89 14.51 21.30
N ARG A 75 23.58 14.36 22.59
CA ARG A 75 24.08 15.27 23.64
C ARG A 75 25.26 14.59 24.31
N THR A 76 26.46 14.96 23.91
CA THR A 76 27.52 15.53 24.77
C THR A 76 28.85 15.51 24.00
N ARG A 77 29.22 16.63 23.38
CA ARG A 77 30.64 17.00 23.27
C ARG A 77 30.83 18.19 24.20
N LEU A 78 31.36 17.94 25.38
CA LEU A 78 31.91 19.00 26.23
C LEU A 78 33.13 19.56 25.49
N LEU A 79 32.95 20.68 24.79
CA LEU A 79 34.02 21.59 24.44
C LEU A 79 33.88 22.79 25.36
N GLY A 80 34.75 22.82 26.37
CA GLY A 80 34.92 23.94 27.29
C GLY A 80 36.38 24.06 27.65
N SER A 81 37.20 24.50 26.70
CA SER A 81 38.50 25.12 26.99
C SER A 81 38.23 26.60 27.28
N GLY A 82 38.64 27.07 28.47
CA GLY A 82 38.33 28.41 28.93
C GLY A 82 39.16 28.83 30.14
N ARG A 83 40.41 29.19 29.83
CA ARG A 83 41.39 30.00 30.59
C ARG A 83 42.05 29.39 31.82
#